data_AF-A0A830CPU0-F1
#
_entry.id   AF-A0A830CPU0-F1
#
_cell.length_a   1.000
_cell.length_b   1.000
_cell.length_c   1.000
_cell.angle_alpha   90.00
_cell.angle_beta   90.00
_cell.angle_gamma   90.00
#
_symmetry.space_group_name_H-M   'P 1'
#
loop_
_entity.id
_entity.type
_entity.pdbx_description
1 polymer ?
#
loop_
_entity_poly.entity_id
_entity_poly.type
_entity_poly.pdbx_seq_one_letter_code
_entity_poly.pdbx_strand_id
1 'polypeptide(L)' 'MMKSGNTVIIRNAKLDMFKGTMRLAVDKWGRIEVTEPATFVVKEDNNLSLAEYELVTVA' A
#
# COMPACT_ATOMS: atom_id res chain seq x y z
N MET A 1 -12.25 2.56 -10.01
CA MET A 1 -11.77 3.33 -8.85
C MET A 1 -10.25 3.39 -8.87
N MET A 2 -9.57 2.24 -8.85
CA MET A 2 -8.14 2.15 -9.18
C MET A 2 -7.97 2.19 -10.70
N LYS A 3 -7.59 3.34 -11.23
CA LYS A 3 -7.21 3.52 -12.63
C LYS A 3 -5.84 4.19 -12.64
N SER A 4 -5.03 3.92 -13.66
CA SER A 4 -3.74 4.60 -13.81
C SER A 4 -3.95 6.11 -13.87
N GLY A 5 -3.08 6.88 -13.21
CA GLY A 5 -3.14 8.34 -13.13
C GLY A 5 -4.09 8.91 -12.06
N ASN A 6 -4.96 8.10 -11.43
CA ASN A 6 -5.79 8.59 -10.33
C ASN A 6 -5.00 8.71 -9.04
N THR A 7 -5.25 9.77 -8.27
CA THR A 7 -4.83 9.87 -6.86
C THR A 7 -5.96 9.34 -5.98
N VAL A 8 -5.63 8.49 -5.03
CA VAL A 8 -6.59 7.88 -4.10
C VAL A 8 -6.08 7.93 -2.66
N ILE A 9 -7.00 8.15 -1.72
CA ILE A 9 -6.76 7.94 -0.29
C ILE A 9 -7.38 6.59 0.08
N ILE A 10 -6.58 5.77 0.75
CA ILE A 10 -7.02 4.47 1.27
C ILE A 10 -7.06 4.56 2.79
N ARG A 11 -8.23 4.27 3.38
CA ARG A 11 -8.46 4.31 4.84
C ARG A 11 -8.70 2.89 5.37
N ASN A 12 -8.19 2.61 6.56
CA ASN A 12 -8.24 1.29 7.21
C ASN A 12 -7.72 0.16 6.31
N ALA A 13 -6.65 0.44 5.56
CA ALA A 13 -5.90 -0.60 4.89
C ALA A 13 -5.07 -1.40 5.90
N LYS A 14 -4.72 -2.62 5.51
CA LYS A 14 -3.77 -3.46 6.24
C LYS A 14 -2.60 -3.82 5.35
N LEU A 15 -1.46 -4.11 5.98
CA LEU A 15 -0.36 -4.79 5.33
C LEU A 15 -0.57 -6.29 5.45
N ASP A 16 -0.48 -6.98 4.34
CA ASP A 16 -0.56 -8.44 4.27
C ASP A 16 0.80 -9.00 3.85
N MET A 17 1.26 -10.02 4.58
CA MET A 17 2.53 -10.69 4.28
C MET A 17 2.27 -11.80 3.28
N PHE A 18 2.91 -11.71 2.12
CA PHE A 18 2.78 -12.71 1.07
C PHE A 18 4.16 -13.16 0.59
N LYS A 19 4.51 -14.41 0.90
CA LYS A 19 5.78 -15.05 0.48
C LYS A 19 7.02 -14.20 0.79
N GLY A 20 7.10 -13.66 2.00
CA GLY A 20 8.25 -12.85 2.45
C GLY A 20 8.21 -11.39 2.02
N THR A 21 7.26 -10.96 1.18
CA THR A 21 7.09 -9.55 0.82
C THR A 21 5.77 -8.99 1.32
N MET A 22 5.71 -7.67 1.49
CA MET A 22 4.52 -6.96 1.97
C MET A 22 3.62 -6.49 0.84
N ARG A 23 2.31 -6.48 1.07
CA ARG A 23 1.32 -5.89 0.16
C ARG A 23 0.32 -5.05 0.92
N LEU A 24 -0.09 -3.92 0.34
CA LEU A 24 -1.19 -3.11 0.86
C LEU A 24 -2.52 -3.72 0.40
N ALA A 25 -3.41 -4.03 1.34
CA ALA A 25 -4.72 -4.60 1.06
C ALA A 25 -5.82 -3.82 1.79
N VAL A 26 -7.02 -3.82 1.21
CA VAL A 26 -8.22 -3.19 1.78
C VAL A 26 -9.26 -4.28 1.95
N ASP A 27 -9.78 -4.45 3.16
CA ASP A 27 -10.83 -5.42 3.44
C ASP A 27 -12.23 -4.77 3.45
N LYS A 28 -13.23 -5.52 3.90
CA LYS A 28 -14.64 -5.06 3.94
C LYS A 28 -14.89 -3.85 4.84
N TRP A 29 -13.97 -3.50 5.73
CA TRP A 29 -14.07 -2.36 6.63
C TRP A 29 -13.25 -1.15 6.16
N GLY A 30 -12.44 -1.34 5.10
CA GLY A 30 -11.66 -0.30 4.48
C GLY A 30 -12.43 0.54 3.47
N ARG A 31 -11.88 1.72 3.15
CA ARG A 31 -12.46 2.65 2.16
C ARG A 31 -11.40 3.11 1.18
N ILE A 32 -11.79 3.29 -0.07
CA ILE A 32 -10.98 3.86 -1.14
C ILE A 32 -11.72 5.09 -1.67
N GLU A 33 -11.09 6.25 -1.57
CA GLU A 33 -11.64 7.53 -1.98
C GLU A 33 -10.76 8.10 -3.09
N VAL A 34 -11.35 8.47 -4.23
CA VAL A 34 -10.63 9.21 -5.28
C VAL A 34 -10.55 10.66 -4.85
N THR A 35 -9.39 11.28 -5.00
CA THR A 35 -9.16 12.66 -4.60
C THR A 35 -8.61 13.49 -5.75
N GLU A 36 -8.43 14.77 -5.48
CA GLU A 36 -7.65 15.67 -6.32
C GLU A 36 -6.22 15.12 -6.52
N PRO A 37 -5.54 15.53 -7.61
CA PRO A 37 -4.17 15.11 -7.90
C PRO A 37 -3.21 15.40 -6.74
N ALA A 38 -2.35 14.43 -6.43
CA ALA A 38 -1.29 14.61 -5.45
C ALA A 38 -0.36 15.76 -5.84
N THR A 39 0.01 16.59 -4.86
CA THR A 39 0.98 17.68 -5.03
C THR A 39 2.44 17.20 -4.93
N PHE A 40 2.64 15.92 -4.63
CA PHE A 40 3.94 15.29 -4.47
C PHE A 40 4.25 14.34 -5.62
N VAL A 41 5.54 14.16 -5.87
CA VAL A 41 6.04 13.18 -6.84
C VAL A 41 6.20 11.83 -6.14
N VAL A 42 5.67 10.78 -6.75
CA VAL A 42 5.80 9.40 -6.25
C VAL A 42 7.24 8.94 -6.45
N LYS A 43 7.82 8.36 -5.39
CA LYS A 43 9.17 7.78 -5.42
C LYS A 43 9.11 6.34 -5.97
N GLU A 44 9.11 6.20 -7.29
CA GLU A 44 8.91 4.91 -7.98
C GLU A 44 10.04 3.89 -7.77
N ASP A 45 11.25 4.34 -7.43
CA ASP A 45 12.42 3.50 -7.14
C ASP A 45 12.32 2.79 -5.77
N ASN A 46 11.48 3.27 -4.86
CA ASN A 46 11.36 2.73 -3.51
C ASN A 46 10.13 1.80 -3.36
N ASN A 47 10.13 0.69 -4.08
CA ASN A 47 9.02 -0.26 -4.04
C ASN A 47 9.14 -1.27 -2.88
N LEU A 48 8.44 -1.01 -1.78
CA LEU A 48 8.43 -1.89 -0.60
C LEU A 48 7.81 -3.27 -0.84
N SER A 49 7.06 -3.46 -1.93
CA SER A 49 6.46 -4.76 -2.26
C SER A 49 7.47 -5.74 -2.87
N LEU A 50 8.63 -5.25 -3.28
CA LEU A 50 9.77 -6.05 -3.77
C LEU A 50 10.80 -6.34 -2.67
N ALA A 51 10.71 -5.63 -1.54
CA ALA A 51 11.58 -5.88 -0.40
C ALA A 51 11.15 -7.15 0.33
N GLU A 52 12.14 -7.99 0.63
CA GLU A 52 11.96 -9.20 1.43
C GLU A 52 12.15 -8.88 2.91
N TYR A 53 11.23 -9.39 3.74
CA TYR A 53 11.22 -9.20 5.18
C TYR A 53 11.21 -10.55 5.88
N GLU A 54 11.98 -10.62 6.96
CA GLU A 54 12.00 -11.76 7.87
C GLU A 54 11.14 -11.47 9.10
N LEU A 55 10.44 -12.50 9.60
CA LEU A 55 9.71 -12.38 10.85
C LEU A 55 10.70 -12.36 12.02
N VAL A 56 10.84 -11.21 12.67
CA VAL A 56 11.63 -11.09 13.91
C VAL A 56 10.71 -11.17 15.11
N THR A 57 10.90 -12.18 15.96
CA THR A 57 10.24 -12.29 17.26
C THR A 57 11.09 -11.59 18.32
N VAL A 58 10.54 -10.59 19.00
CA VAL A 58 11.18 -10.00 20.18
C VAL A 58 10.75 -10.81 21.39
N ALA A 59 11.71 -11.49 22.03
CA ALA A 59 11.52 -12.26 23.25
C ALA A 59 11.53 -11.37 24.51
#